data_AF-A0A392NWB1-F1
#
_entry.id   AF-A0A392NWB1-F1
#
_cell.length_a   1.000
_cell.length_b   1.000
_cell.length_c   1.000
_cell.angle_alpha   90.00
_cell.angle_beta   90.00
_cell.angle_gamma   90.00
#
_symmetry.space_group_name_H-M   'P 1'
#
loop_
_entity.id
_entity.type
_entity.pdbx_description
1 polymer ?
#
loop_
_entity_poly.entity_id
_entity_poly.type
_entity_poly.pdbx_seq_one_letter_code
_entity_poly.pdbx_strand_id
1 'polypeptide(L)'
;AFHGKKWEKFNSEKVAVLAYARIQGKSALIAHFQNSSLMNEDKRCRPILFHTDGPNAGDPEPFPLGANVRVRPGKLRNCGSEENRIQGNSSTLASAEEFASGIHSSPSSSRDTD
;
A
#
# COMPACT_ATOMS: atom_id res chain seq x y z
N ALA A 1 -21.61 -15.58 -20.59
CA ALA A 1 -20.73 -16.67 -20.10
C ALA A 1 -19.57 -16.88 -21.07
N PHE A 2 -18.34 -17.12 -20.58
CA PHE A 2 -17.11 -17.24 -21.37
C PHE A 2 -16.73 -18.68 -21.75
N HIS A 3 -17.31 -19.68 -21.09
CA HIS A 3 -17.04 -21.08 -21.35
C HIS A 3 -17.38 -21.46 -22.81
N GLY A 4 -16.46 -22.16 -23.48
CA GLY A 4 -16.60 -22.60 -24.88
C GLY A 4 -16.34 -21.51 -25.93
N LYS A 5 -15.96 -20.28 -25.54
CA LYS A 5 -15.72 -19.18 -26.49
C LYS A 5 -14.23 -18.99 -26.80
N LYS A 6 -13.90 -18.64 -28.04
CA LYS A 6 -12.53 -18.28 -28.46
C LYS A 6 -12.12 -16.91 -27.89
N TRP A 7 -10.83 -16.72 -27.65
CA TRP A 7 -10.31 -15.39 -27.30
C TRP A 7 -10.32 -14.48 -28.53
N GLU A 8 -11.05 -13.38 -28.46
CA GLU A 8 -11.30 -12.48 -29.60
C GLU A 8 -10.08 -11.65 -30.02
N LYS A 9 -9.11 -11.48 -29.12
CA LYS A 9 -7.92 -10.66 -29.36
C LYS A 9 -6.70 -11.50 -29.73
N PHE A 10 -5.70 -10.83 -30.29
CA PHE A 10 -4.38 -11.40 -30.62
C PHE A 10 -4.41 -12.57 -31.63
N ASN A 11 -5.44 -12.62 -32.50
CA ASN A 11 -5.65 -13.71 -33.46
C ASN A 11 -5.59 -15.10 -32.79
N SER A 12 -6.05 -15.20 -31.55
CA SER A 12 -5.89 -16.42 -30.77
C SER A 12 -6.92 -17.48 -31.16
N GLU A 13 -6.46 -18.71 -31.35
CA GLU A 13 -7.34 -19.85 -31.56
C GLU A 13 -7.80 -20.53 -30.27
N LYS A 14 -7.23 -20.14 -29.12
CA LYS A 14 -7.53 -20.74 -27.82
C LYS A 14 -9.01 -20.56 -27.45
N VAL A 15 -9.61 -21.60 -26.88
CA VAL A 15 -10.99 -21.61 -26.38
C VAL A 15 -10.99 -21.60 -24.86
N ALA A 16 -11.79 -20.73 -24.24
CA ALA A 16 -11.90 -20.63 -22.79
C ALA A 16 -12.71 -21.79 -22.20
N VAL A 17 -12.16 -22.45 -21.18
CA VAL A 17 -12.80 -23.53 -20.43
C VAL A 17 -12.77 -23.15 -18.94
N LEU A 18 -13.81 -23.53 -18.21
CA LEU A 18 -13.96 -23.26 -16.79
C LEU A 18 -14.04 -24.60 -16.06
N ALA A 19 -13.33 -24.70 -14.93
CA ALA A 19 -13.36 -25.81 -14.01
C ALA A 19 -13.13 -25.27 -12.59
N TYR A 20 -13.52 -26.05 -11.58
CA TYR A 20 -13.22 -25.68 -10.21
C TYR A 20 -11.72 -25.71 -9.96
N ALA A 21 -11.20 -24.66 -9.32
CA ALA A 21 -9.83 -24.64 -8.83
C ALA A 21 -9.62 -25.68 -7.74
N ARG A 22 -8.39 -26.16 -7.58
CA ARG A 22 -8.03 -27.10 -6.53
C ARG A 22 -8.18 -26.49 -5.12
N ILE A 23 -7.88 -25.21 -4.97
CA ILE A 23 -8.03 -24.46 -3.73
C ILE A 23 -9.29 -23.61 -3.87
N GLN A 24 -10.21 -23.75 -2.92
CA GLN A 24 -11.52 -23.11 -2.95
C GLN A 24 -11.68 -22.17 -1.74
N GLY A 25 -12.26 -21.00 -1.97
CA GLY A 25 -12.55 -19.99 -0.94
C GLY A 25 -11.46 -18.92 -0.76
N LYS A 26 -11.89 -17.70 -0.39
CA LYS A 26 -11.03 -16.51 -0.19
C LYS A 26 -9.96 -16.75 0.89
N SER A 27 -10.34 -17.28 2.06
CA SER A 27 -9.43 -17.55 3.17
C SER A 27 -8.36 -18.60 2.83
N ALA A 28 -8.75 -19.68 2.15
CA ALA A 28 -7.81 -20.72 1.73
C ALA A 28 -6.80 -20.22 0.69
N LEU A 29 -7.25 -19.39 -0.26
CA LEU A 29 -6.36 -18.73 -1.23
C LEU A 29 -5.40 -17.77 -0.54
N ILE A 30 -5.89 -16.98 0.43
CA ILE A 30 -5.05 -16.08 1.23
C ILE A 30 -3.94 -16.88 1.92
N ALA A 31 -4.29 -17.91 2.69
CA ALA A 31 -3.33 -18.75 3.42
C ALA A 31 -2.31 -19.41 2.48
N HIS A 32 -2.75 -19.84 1.29
CA HIS A 32 -1.87 -20.44 0.29
C HIS A 32 -0.80 -19.47 -0.21
N PHE A 33 -1.15 -18.20 -0.45
CA PHE A 33 -0.22 -17.20 -0.98
C PHE A 33 0.52 -16.39 0.08
N GLN A 34 0.09 -16.38 1.34
CA GLN A 34 0.70 -15.62 2.43
C GLN A 34 2.22 -15.83 2.59
N ASN A 35 2.69 -17.07 2.46
CA ASN A 35 4.11 -17.42 2.59
C ASN A 35 4.76 -17.79 1.25
N SER A 36 4.05 -17.55 0.13
CA SER A 36 4.57 -17.85 -1.19
C SER A 36 5.64 -16.83 -1.59
N SER A 37 6.71 -17.30 -2.25
CA SER A 37 7.72 -16.41 -2.82
C SER A 37 7.15 -15.46 -3.86
N LEU A 38 5.97 -15.76 -4.43
CA LEU A 38 5.25 -14.91 -5.37
C LEU A 38 5.00 -13.50 -4.80
N MET A 39 4.81 -13.37 -3.49
CA MET A 39 4.60 -12.07 -2.83
C MET A 39 5.83 -11.18 -2.86
N ASN A 40 7.01 -11.72 -3.20
CA ASN A 40 8.27 -10.97 -3.31
C ASN A 40 8.59 -10.55 -4.76
N GLU A 41 7.82 -11.00 -5.75
CA GLU A 41 8.00 -10.66 -7.17
C GLU A 41 7.39 -9.27 -7.51
N ASP A 42 7.39 -8.88 -8.79
CA ASP A 42 6.74 -7.64 -9.25
C ASP A 42 5.28 -7.57 -8.77
N LYS A 43 4.84 -6.37 -8.34
CA LYS A 43 3.46 -6.09 -7.92
C LYS A 43 2.43 -6.54 -8.97
N ARG A 44 2.77 -6.51 -10.26
CA ARG A 44 1.88 -6.95 -11.36
C ARG A 44 1.65 -8.47 -11.38
N CYS A 45 2.53 -9.24 -10.77
CA CYS A 45 2.48 -10.70 -10.72
C CYS A 45 1.93 -11.24 -9.39
N ARG A 46 1.63 -10.36 -8.43
CA ARG A 46 1.10 -10.74 -7.11
C ARG A 46 -0.41 -10.94 -7.19
N PRO A 47 -0.98 -11.81 -6.33
CA PRO A 47 -2.43 -11.94 -6.21
C PRO A 47 -3.05 -10.62 -5.74
N ILE A 48 -4.19 -10.26 -6.33
CA ILE A 48 -4.98 -9.09 -5.96
C ILE A 48 -6.21 -9.58 -5.21
N LEU A 49 -6.53 -8.90 -4.11
CA LEU A 49 -7.72 -9.15 -3.32
C LEU A 49 -8.71 -8.01 -3.51
N PHE A 50 -9.99 -8.31 -3.39
CA PHE A 50 -11.07 -7.33 -3.43
C PHE A 50 -12.00 -7.56 -2.24
N HIS A 51 -12.64 -6.48 -1.79
CA HIS A 51 -13.73 -6.58 -0.82
C HIS A 51 -14.91 -7.33 -1.46
N THR A 52 -15.44 -8.31 -0.74
CA THR A 52 -16.52 -9.17 -1.24
C THR A 52 -17.89 -8.51 -1.11
N ASP A 53 -18.12 -7.80 -0.01
CA ASP A 53 -19.43 -7.31 0.38
C ASP A 53 -19.35 -5.89 0.98
N GLY A 54 -20.51 -5.23 1.09
CA GLY A 54 -20.63 -3.90 1.67
C GLY A 54 -20.46 -2.75 0.67
N PRO A 55 -20.38 -1.49 1.15
CA PRO A 55 -20.30 -0.31 0.29
C PRO A 55 -19.02 -0.23 -0.54
N ASN A 56 -17.98 -0.96 -0.15
CA ASN A 56 -16.67 -1.00 -0.82
C ASN A 56 -16.50 -2.26 -1.70
N ALA A 57 -17.57 -3.04 -1.94
CA ALA A 57 -17.48 -4.28 -2.70
C ALA A 57 -16.92 -4.04 -4.12
N GLY A 58 -15.92 -4.83 -4.50
CA GLY A 58 -15.21 -4.66 -5.77
C GLY A 58 -14.00 -3.72 -5.71
N ASP A 59 -13.81 -2.97 -4.61
CA ASP A 59 -12.59 -2.17 -4.43
C ASP A 59 -11.41 -3.06 -4.03
N PRO A 60 -10.18 -2.76 -4.51
CA PRO A 60 -8.98 -3.49 -4.14
C PRO A 60 -8.73 -3.45 -2.62
N GLU A 61 -8.42 -4.61 -2.05
CA GLU A 61 -8.04 -4.79 -0.66
C GLU A 61 -6.54 -5.17 -0.59
N PRO A 62 -5.75 -4.59 0.32
CA PRO A 62 -4.38 -5.03 0.55
C PRO A 62 -4.34 -6.50 0.96
N PHE A 63 -3.40 -7.26 0.37
CA PHE A 63 -3.24 -8.66 0.75
C PHE A 63 -2.74 -8.77 2.20
N PRO A 64 -3.37 -9.59 3.07
CA PRO A 64 -2.94 -9.74 4.45
C PRO A 64 -1.65 -10.56 4.50
N LEU A 65 -0.51 -9.85 4.57
CA LEU A 65 0.81 -10.46 4.73
C LEU A 65 0.96 -10.98 6.16
N GLY A 66 1.29 -12.27 6.31
CA GLY A 66 1.62 -12.84 7.62
C GLY A 66 2.94 -12.28 8.16
N ALA A 67 3.21 -12.49 9.44
CA ALA A 67 4.44 -12.03 10.12
C ALA A 67 5.77 -12.56 9.52
N ASN A 68 5.71 -13.49 8.57
CA ASN A 68 6.86 -14.15 7.96
C ASN A 68 7.29 -13.52 6.62
N VAL A 69 7.10 -12.20 6.43
CA VAL A 69 7.72 -11.49 5.30
C VAL A 69 9.24 -11.53 5.51
N ARG A 70 9.86 -12.62 5.07
CA ARG A 70 11.30 -12.80 5.12
C ARG A 70 11.88 -11.94 4.01
N VAL A 71 12.08 -10.66 4.32
CA VAL A 71 12.90 -9.77 3.50
C VAL A 71 14.25 -10.47 3.38
N ARG A 72 14.54 -11.07 2.23
CA ARG A 72 15.84 -11.70 2.00
C ARG A 72 16.88 -10.58 2.08
N PRO A 73 17.74 -10.54 3.12
CA PRO A 73 18.83 -9.59 3.15
C PRO A 73 19.84 -10.10 2.11
N GLY A 74 20.04 -9.38 1.00
CA GLY A 74 21.13 -9.69 0.07
C GLY A 74 20.77 -9.78 -1.41
N LYS A 75 19.64 -9.25 -1.87
CA LYS A 75 19.42 -9.10 -3.31
C LYS A 75 18.91 -7.70 -3.64
N LEU A 76 19.85 -6.76 -3.78
CA LEU A 76 19.63 -5.53 -4.52
C LEU A 76 19.36 -5.95 -5.98
N ARG A 77 18.09 -6.18 -6.35
CA ARG A 77 17.71 -6.34 -7.76
C ARG A 77 17.07 -5.04 -8.18
N ASN A 78 17.66 -4.41 -9.18
CA ASN A 78 17.02 -3.39 -10.01
C ASN A 78 15.57 -3.80 -10.32
N CYS A 79 14.62 -3.16 -9.64
CA CYS A 79 13.26 -3.01 -10.13
C CYS A 79 13.16 -1.55 -10.58
N GLY A 80 13.72 -1.28 -11.76
CA GLY A 80 13.45 -0.02 -12.45
C GLY A 80 12.00 -0.05 -12.92
N SER A 81 11.12 0.58 -12.16
CA SER A 81 9.85 1.11 -12.64
C SER A 81 9.68 2.44 -11.96
N GLU A 82 10.13 3.48 -12.65
CA GLU A 82 9.87 4.88 -12.33
C GLU A 82 8.35 5.11 -12.19
N GLU A 83 7.99 6.14 -11.43
CA GLU A 83 6.65 6.74 -11.30
C GLU A 83 5.65 6.12 -10.29
N ASN A 84 5.70 6.65 -9.07
CA ASN A 84 4.51 7.29 -8.48
C ASN A 84 4.95 8.35 -7.45
N ARG A 85 5.14 9.55 -7.99
CA ARG A 85 5.47 10.79 -7.30
C ARG A 85 4.20 11.36 -6.70
N ILE A 86 3.67 10.78 -5.62
CA ILE A 86 2.79 11.46 -4.67
C ILE A 86 3.19 10.99 -3.27
N GLN A 87 4.35 11.47 -2.82
CA GLN A 87 4.60 11.56 -1.38
C GLN A 87 3.98 12.89 -0.96
N GLY A 88 2.80 12.83 -0.37
CA GLY A 88 2.17 13.98 0.27
C GLY A 88 3.14 14.58 1.27
N ASN A 89 3.49 15.84 1.02
CA ASN A 89 4.26 16.67 1.92
C ASN A 89 3.47 16.77 3.24
N SER A 90 4.04 16.27 4.33
CA SER A 90 3.69 16.71 5.67
C SER A 90 4.99 16.93 6.43
N SER A 91 5.54 18.12 6.23
CA SER A 91 6.61 18.68 7.06
C SER A 91 6.19 20.10 7.40
N THR A 92 5.65 20.22 8.62
CA THR A 92 5.65 21.37 9.52
C THR A 92 6.15 22.69 8.91
N LEU A 93 5.22 23.63 8.68
CA LEU A 93 5.53 25.02 8.38
C LEU A 93 6.20 25.67 9.59
N ALA A 94 7.50 25.95 9.45
CA ALA A 94 8.17 26.99 10.21
C ALA A 94 7.77 28.32 9.57
N SER A 95 6.92 29.11 10.23
CA SER A 95 6.75 30.53 9.91
C SER A 95 7.57 31.31 10.94
N ALA A 96 8.69 31.85 10.46
CA ALA A 96 9.45 32.87 11.15
C ALA A 96 8.70 34.19 10.99
N GLU A 97 8.19 34.73 12.08
CA GLU A 97 7.60 36.07 12.11
C GLU A 97 8.26 36.82 13.27
N GLU A 98 9.43 37.38 12.94
CA GLU A 98 10.08 38.43 13.69
C GLU A 98 9.28 39.71 13.48
N PHE A 99 8.63 40.22 14.53
CA PHE A 99 8.21 41.61 14.57
C PHE A 99 8.55 42.21 15.94
N ALA A 100 9.59 43.03 15.93
CA ALA A 100 10.01 43.83 17.06
C ALA A 100 9.20 45.14 17.12
N SER A 101 8.54 45.36 18.25
CA SER A 101 8.06 46.66 18.73
C SER A 101 7.81 46.51 20.24
N GLY A 102 8.62 47.12 21.13
CA GLY A 102 8.34 48.43 21.74
C GLY A 102 6.95 48.43 22.38
N ILE A 103 6.71 48.60 23.69
CA ILE A 103 7.00 49.79 24.52
C ILE A 103 6.90 49.44 26.04
N HIS A 104 7.56 50.27 26.87
CA HIS A 104 7.28 50.74 28.25
C HIS A 104 7.39 49.85 29.53
N SER A 105 8.55 49.99 30.19
CA SER A 105 8.77 50.49 31.56
C SER A 105 7.77 50.17 32.70
N SER A 106 8.24 49.46 33.74
CA SER A 106 8.69 50.06 35.04
C SER A 106 9.06 48.98 36.07
N PRO A 107 10.02 49.25 36.99
CA PRO A 107 10.45 48.32 38.03
C PRO A 107 9.63 48.48 39.32
N SER A 108 9.43 47.38 40.06
CA SER A 108 9.03 47.46 41.46
C SER A 108 9.75 46.40 42.30
N SER A 109 10.25 46.88 43.43
CA SER A 109 11.05 46.23 44.45
C SER A 109 10.20 45.56 45.53
N SER A 110 10.65 44.43 46.08
CA SER A 110 10.51 43.96 47.49
C SER A 110 11.33 42.65 47.60
N ARG A 111 12.48 42.58 48.29
CA ARG A 111 12.67 42.25 49.73
C ARG A 111 11.72 41.12 50.21
N ASP A 112 12.23 39.92 50.48
CA ASP A 112 12.71 39.43 51.79
C ASP A 112 13.08 37.92 51.78
N THR A 113 14.15 37.59 52.52
CA THR A 113 14.46 36.43 53.38
C THR A 113 14.30 34.96 52.90
N ASP A 114 15.43 34.24 52.80
CA ASP A 114 15.90 33.23 53.79
C ASP A 114 17.43 33.11 53.70
#